data_AF-A0A9J6GTS0-F1
#
_entry.id   AF-A0A9J6GTS0-F1
#
_cell.length_a   1.000
_cell.length_b   1.000
_cell.length_c   1.000
_cell.angle_alpha   90.00
_cell.angle_beta   90.00
_cell.angle_gamma   90.00
#
_symmetry.space_group_name_H-M   'P 1'
#
loop_
_entity.id
_entity.type
_entity.pdbx_description
1 polymer ?
#
loop_
_entity_poly.entity_id
_entity_poly.type
_entity_poly.pdbx_seq_one_letter_code
_entity_poly.pdbx_strand_id
1 'polypeptide(L)'
;MPSESTLRKNYLRPLYKQTVARIREELGDFFIWISVDETTEVKWRFVAHFLAGKLAAHEKTRAFVVCSKPLERTNGESVVFFVNESLKVLYPTGVEDTKVLLLYTDFAAYMHKAAHLLKPF
;
A
#
# COMPACT_ATOMS: atom_id res chain seq x y z
N MET A 1 -4.50 30.97 11.37
CA MET A 1 -4.25 29.59 10.90
C MET A 1 -3.32 29.64 9.68
N PRO A 2 -2.41 28.68 9.49
CA PRO A 2 -1.49 28.69 8.34
C PRO A 2 -2.24 28.48 7.02
N SER A 3 -1.69 29.02 5.92
CA SER A 3 -2.26 28.85 4.58
C SER A 3 -2.05 27.42 4.05
N GLU A 4 -2.86 27.01 3.08
CA GLU A 4 -2.68 25.75 2.34
C GLU A 4 -1.25 25.59 1.78
N SER A 5 -0.70 26.67 1.21
CA SER A 5 0.66 26.70 0.68
C SER A 5 1.70 26.43 1.76
N THR A 6 1.53 27.04 2.93
CA THR A 6 2.40 26.83 4.10
C THR A 6 2.32 25.37 4.59
N LEU A 7 1.11 24.81 4.69
CA LEU A 7 0.88 23.41 5.07
C LEU A 7 1.55 22.43 4.11
N ARG A 8 1.30 22.59 2.80
CA ARG A 8 1.84 21.70 1.75
C ARG A 8 3.37 21.74 1.70
N LYS A 9 3.97 22.94 1.73
CA LYS A 9 5.42 23.10 1.54
C LYS A 9 6.22 22.72 2.78
N ASN A 10 5.73 23.08 3.97
CA ASN A 10 6.54 23.04 5.18
C ASN A 10 6.18 21.89 6.13
N TYR A 11 4.91 21.47 6.17
CA TYR A 11 4.44 20.50 7.17
C TYR A 11 4.16 19.12 6.59
N LEU A 12 3.58 19.05 5.38
CA LEU A 12 3.12 17.78 4.83
C LEU A 12 4.26 16.79 4.58
N ARG A 13 5.38 17.24 3.99
CA ARG A 13 6.50 16.36 3.66
C ARG A 13 7.20 15.79 4.89
N PRO A 14 7.53 16.58 5.94
CA PRO A 14 8.04 16.04 7.20
C PRO A 14 7.06 15.07 7.87
N LEU A 15 5.78 15.43 7.97
CA LEU A 15 4.76 14.58 8.59
C LEU A 15 4.56 13.26 7.86
N TYR A 16 4.56 13.29 6.52
CA TYR A 16 4.52 12.10 5.69
C TYR A 16 5.71 11.18 5.98
N LYS A 17 6.94 11.71 5.95
CA LYS A 17 8.14 10.92 6.24
C LYS A 17 8.12 10.31 7.64
N GLN A 18 7.71 11.09 8.64
CA GLN A 18 7.58 10.62 10.03
C GLN A 18 6.51 9.53 10.16
N THR A 19 5.37 9.69 9.49
CA THR A 19 4.29 8.71 9.52
C THR A 19 4.72 7.41 8.87
N VAL A 20 5.36 7.48 7.70
CA VAL A 20 5.91 6.29 7.02
C VAL A 20 6.97 5.61 7.88
N ALA A 21 7.86 6.36 8.54
CA ALA A 21 8.85 5.79 9.44
C ALA A 21 8.19 5.03 10.61
N ARG A 22 7.16 5.61 11.24
CA ARG A 22 6.39 4.95 12.30
C ARG A 22 5.67 3.69 11.82
N ILE A 23 5.11 3.70 10.61
CA ILE A 23 4.48 2.51 10.03
C ILE A 23 5.52 1.40 9.86
N ARG A 24 6.70 1.73 9.31
CA ARG A 24 7.79 0.75 9.14
C ARG A 24 8.27 0.18 10.47
N GLU A 25 8.41 1.03 11.50
CA GLU A 25 8.77 0.62 12.85
C GLU A 25 7.72 -0.34 13.46
N GLU A 26 6.43 -0.06 13.27
CA GLU A 26 5.37 -0.91 13.82
C GLU A 26 5.22 -2.25 13.09
N LEU A 27 5.48 -2.28 11.78
CA LEU A 27 5.58 -3.53 11.02
C LEU A 27 6.85 -4.31 11.41
N GLY A 28 7.96 -3.61 11.65
CA GLY A 28 9.22 -4.18 12.10
C GLY A 28 9.73 -5.31 11.20
N ASP A 29 10.20 -6.37 11.84
CA ASP A 29 10.67 -7.59 11.17
C ASP A 29 9.62 -8.69 11.06
N PHE A 30 8.37 -8.38 11.37
CA PHE A 30 7.28 -9.32 11.22
C PHE A 30 6.93 -9.54 9.75
N PHE A 31 6.39 -10.72 9.47
CA PHE A 31 5.65 -10.95 8.24
C PHE A 31 4.44 -10.01 8.16
N ILE A 32 4.07 -9.64 6.94
CA ILE A 32 2.95 -8.75 6.68
C ILE A 32 1.91 -9.44 5.80
N TRP A 33 0.67 -9.00 5.96
CA TRP A 33 -0.38 -9.18 4.99
C TRP A 33 -0.65 -7.84 4.31
N ILE A 34 -1.02 -7.90 3.04
CA ILE A 34 -1.40 -6.74 2.26
C ILE A 34 -2.84 -6.88 1.79
N SER A 35 -3.51 -5.75 1.63
CA SER A 35 -4.80 -5.70 0.96
C SER A 35 -4.81 -4.63 -0.11
N VAL A 36 -5.41 -4.98 -1.24
CA VAL A 36 -5.50 -4.11 -2.40
C VAL A 36 -6.97 -4.05 -2.78
N ASP A 37 -7.45 -2.84 -2.97
CA ASP A 37 -8.84 -2.59 -3.35
C ASP A 37 -8.89 -1.45 -4.35
N GLU A 38 -9.74 -1.56 -5.37
CA GLU A 38 -10.02 -0.46 -6.27
C GLU A 38 -11.42 0.10 -6.04
N THR A 39 -11.48 1.42 -6.05
CA THR A 39 -12.74 2.16 -5.96
C THR A 39 -12.89 3.06 -7.18
N THR A 40 -14.12 3.25 -7.62
CA THR A 40 -14.43 4.23 -8.68
C THR A 40 -14.92 5.51 -8.01
N GLU A 41 -14.17 6.59 -8.18
CA GLU A 41 -14.57 7.92 -7.69
C GLU A 41 -15.74 8.47 -8.55
N VAL A 42 -16.48 9.46 -8.02
CA VAL A 42 -17.59 10.16 -8.71
C VAL A 42 -17.23 10.76 -10.08
N LYS A 43 -15.93 10.92 -10.37
CA LYS A 43 -15.40 11.39 -11.66
C LYS A 43 -14.96 10.24 -12.59
N TRP A 44 -15.41 9.01 -12.32
CA TRP A 44 -15.05 7.80 -13.08
C TRP A 44 -13.56 7.50 -13.12
N ARG A 45 -12.82 7.98 -12.12
CA ARG A 45 -11.41 7.64 -11.94
C ARG A 45 -11.31 6.40 -11.08
N PHE A 46 -10.57 5.41 -11.55
CA PHE A 46 -10.19 4.26 -10.73
C PHE A 46 -9.12 4.71 -9.75
N VAL A 47 -9.32 4.43 -8.46
CA VAL A 47 -8.36 4.71 -7.39
C VAL A 47 -8.06 3.40 -6.70
N ALA A 48 -6.79 3.00 -6.70
CA ALA A 48 -6.33 1.83 -5.97
C ALA A 48 -5.81 2.25 -4.59
N HIS A 49 -6.16 1.44 -3.60
CA HIS A 49 -5.71 1.57 -2.22
C HIS A 49 -4.84 0.38 -1.87
N PHE A 50 -3.73 0.65 -1.20
CA PHE A 50 -2.84 -0.37 -0.68
C PHE A 50 -2.80 -0.25 0.84
N LEU A 51 -3.20 -1.32 1.50
CA LEU A 51 -3.11 -1.49 2.94
C LEU A 51 -2.06 -2.54 3.28
N ALA A 52 -1.35 -2.32 4.37
CA ALA A 52 -0.44 -3.30 4.95
C ALA A 52 -0.68 -3.44 6.44
N GLY A 53 -0.65 -4.67 6.93
CA GLY A 53 -0.77 -4.99 8.34
C GLY A 53 0.22 -6.07 8.77
N LYS A 54 0.59 -6.04 10.04
CA LYS A 54 1.45 -7.05 10.65
C LYS A 54 0.69 -8.37 10.85
N LEU A 55 1.33 -9.49 10.52
CA LEU A 55 0.91 -10.84 10.91
C LEU A 55 1.58 -11.19 12.24
N ALA A 56 0.81 -11.16 13.32
CA ALA A 56 1.26 -11.58 14.65
C ALA A 56 0.20 -12.49 15.28
N ALA A 57 0.62 -13.69 15.72
CA ALA A 57 -0.31 -14.75 16.13
C ALA A 57 -1.00 -14.49 17.48
N HIS A 58 -0.42 -13.64 18.33
CA HIS A 58 -0.82 -13.52 19.73
C HIS A 58 -1.24 -12.09 20.13
N GLU A 59 -1.35 -11.19 19.16
CA GLU A 59 -1.73 -9.80 19.42
C GLU A 59 -2.66 -9.27 18.32
N LYS A 60 -3.53 -8.34 18.70
CA LYS A 60 -4.33 -7.60 17.73
C LYS A 60 -3.42 -6.61 17.03
N THR A 61 -3.39 -6.66 15.70
CA THR A 61 -2.64 -5.72 14.87
C THR A 61 -3.60 -4.74 14.20
N ARG A 62 -3.07 -3.59 13.76
CA ARG A 62 -3.79 -2.65 12.90
C ARG A 62 -3.18 -2.65 11.50
N ALA A 63 -4.00 -2.32 10.51
CA ALA A 63 -3.55 -2.07 9.15
C ALA A 63 -3.36 -0.57 8.90
N PHE A 64 -2.52 -0.24 7.94
CA PHE A 64 -2.25 1.12 7.50
C PHE A 64 -2.53 1.27 6.03
N VAL A 65 -3.19 2.36 5.65
CA VAL A 65 -3.22 2.81 4.25
C VAL A 65 -1.87 3.42 3.93
N VAL A 66 -1.09 2.76 3.08
CA VAL A 66 0.26 3.22 2.71
C VAL A 66 0.21 4.03 1.42
N CYS A 67 -0.62 3.63 0.47
CA CYS A 67 -0.76 4.29 -0.81
C CYS A 67 -2.24 4.34 -1.23
N SER A 68 -2.63 5.47 -1.81
CA SER A 68 -3.91 5.66 -2.50
C SER A 68 -3.62 6.49 -3.74
N LYS A 69 -3.78 5.90 -4.94
CA LYS A 69 -3.39 6.55 -6.20
C LYS A 69 -4.39 6.25 -7.31
N PRO A 70 -4.63 7.20 -8.22
CA PRO A 70 -5.40 6.93 -9.41
C PRO A 70 -4.69 5.90 -10.30
N LEU A 71 -5.45 4.99 -10.89
CA LEU A 71 -5.00 4.09 -11.94
C LEU A 71 -5.59 4.55 -13.28
N GLU A 72 -4.77 4.53 -14.33
CA GLU A 72 -5.26 4.81 -15.69
C GLU A 72 -6.21 3.72 -16.19
N ARG A 73 -6.01 2.47 -15.74
CA ARG A 73 -6.79 1.30 -16.11
C ARG A 73 -6.77 0.26 -14.99
N THR A 74 -7.87 -0.48 -14.82
CA THR A 74 -7.97 -1.60 -13.88
C THR A 74 -7.69 -2.90 -14.62
N ASN A 75 -6.42 -3.29 -14.65
CA ASN A 75 -6.00 -4.59 -15.15
C ASN A 75 -4.90 -5.18 -14.26
N GLY A 76 -4.71 -6.51 -14.33
CA GLY A 76 -3.82 -7.20 -13.40
C GLY A 76 -2.39 -6.67 -13.37
N GLU A 77 -1.85 -6.22 -14.51
CA GLU A 77 -0.49 -5.65 -14.60
C GLU A 77 -0.39 -4.28 -13.91
N SER A 78 -1.39 -3.42 -14.10
CA SER A 78 -1.45 -2.09 -13.47
C SER A 78 -1.54 -2.21 -11.94
N VAL A 79 -2.30 -3.20 -11.47
CA VAL A 79 -2.42 -3.54 -10.05
C VAL A 79 -1.09 -4.05 -9.49
N VAL A 80 -0.45 -5.00 -10.17
CA VAL A 80 0.87 -5.52 -9.76
C VAL A 80 1.89 -4.38 -9.67
N PHE A 81 1.95 -3.51 -10.68
CA PHE A 81 2.83 -2.35 -10.66
C PHE A 81 2.54 -1.44 -9.46
N PHE A 82 1.27 -1.14 -9.20
CA PHE A 82 0.85 -0.33 -8.06
C PHE A 82 1.25 -0.96 -6.72
N VAL A 83 1.08 -2.28 -6.56
CA VAL A 83 1.50 -3.02 -5.36
C VAL A 83 3.00 -2.91 -5.14
N ASN A 84 3.80 -3.12 -6.18
CA ASN A 84 5.27 -3.06 -6.07
C ASN A 84 5.76 -1.67 -5.71
N GLU A 85 5.20 -0.64 -6.34
CA GLU A 85 5.51 0.75 -6.01
C GLU A 85 5.09 1.10 -4.58
N SER A 86 3.98 0.54 -4.10
CA SER A 86 3.51 0.73 -2.72
C SER A 86 4.40 0.02 -1.72
N LEU A 87 4.90 -1.18 -2.04
CA LEU A 87 5.85 -1.92 -1.21
C LEU A 87 7.19 -1.18 -1.08
N LYS A 88 7.67 -0.50 -2.13
CA LYS A 88 8.87 0.37 -2.05
C LYS A 88 8.70 1.53 -1.07
N VAL A 89 7.47 1.95 -0.76
CA VAL A 89 7.22 2.95 0.30
C VAL A 89 7.46 2.36 1.69
N LEU A 90 7.22 1.07 1.91
CA LEU A 90 7.56 0.41 3.18
C LEU A 90 9.03 -0.02 3.22
N TYR A 91 9.55 -0.52 2.11
CA TYR A 91 10.88 -1.12 2.03
C TYR A 91 11.68 -0.48 0.88
N PRO A 92 12.21 0.74 1.09
CA PRO A 92 12.86 1.52 0.04
C PRO A 92 14.18 0.93 -0.45
N THR A 93 14.80 0.06 0.35
CA THR A 93 16.02 -0.67 0.02
C THR A 93 15.76 -2.02 -0.65
N GLY A 94 14.49 -2.34 -0.95
CA GLY A 94 14.04 -3.66 -1.36
C GLY A 94 13.29 -4.36 -0.22
N VAL A 95 12.26 -5.10 -0.58
CA VAL A 95 11.52 -6.01 0.32
C VAL A 95 12.31 -7.31 0.35
N GLU A 96 12.48 -7.95 1.50
CA GLU A 96 12.81 -9.37 1.50
C GLU A 96 11.55 -10.11 1.02
N ASP A 97 11.62 -10.79 -0.11
CA ASP A 97 10.46 -11.32 -0.85
C ASP A 97 9.59 -12.30 -0.05
N THR A 98 10.12 -12.77 1.06
CA THR A 98 9.48 -13.64 2.04
C THR A 98 8.62 -12.90 3.06
N LYS A 99 8.73 -11.57 3.20
CA LYS A 99 8.01 -10.80 4.22
C LYS A 99 6.51 -10.67 3.95
N VAL A 100 6.07 -10.71 2.69
CA VAL A 100 4.63 -10.67 2.35
C VAL A 100 4.09 -12.09 2.24
N LEU A 101 3.24 -12.51 3.18
CA LEU A 101 2.70 -13.88 3.21
C LEU A 101 1.25 -14.00 2.75
N LEU A 102 0.50 -12.90 2.73
CA LEU A 102 -0.93 -12.91 2.41
C LEU A 102 -1.33 -11.67 1.62
N LEU A 103 -2.06 -11.90 0.53
CA LEU A 103 -2.79 -10.87 -0.20
C LEU A 103 -4.29 -11.08 0.01
N TYR A 104 -4.97 -10.06 0.52
CA TYR A 104 -6.43 -10.02 0.66
C TYR A 104 -7.02 -9.00 -0.33
N THR A 105 -7.75 -9.48 -1.32
CA THR A 105 -8.31 -8.67 -2.41
C THR A 105 -9.70 -9.18 -2.79
N ASP A 106 -10.44 -8.41 -3.59
CA ASP A 106 -11.70 -8.86 -4.14
C ASP A 106 -11.52 -10.05 -5.11
N PHE A 107 -12.62 -10.73 -5.41
CA PHE A 107 -12.61 -11.90 -6.28
C PHE A 107 -12.71 -11.54 -7.79
N ALA A 108 -12.38 -10.31 -8.19
CA ALA A 108 -12.42 -9.93 -9.60
C ALA A 108 -11.37 -10.71 -10.40
N ALA A 109 -11.71 -11.11 -11.64
CA ALA A 109 -10.84 -11.95 -12.47
C ALA A 109 -9.45 -11.32 -12.72
N TYR A 110 -9.38 -10.00 -12.82
CA TYR A 110 -8.10 -9.30 -13.00
C TYR A 110 -7.29 -9.21 -11.69
N MET A 111 -7.93 -9.19 -10.51
CA MET A 111 -7.25 -9.28 -9.21
C MET A 111 -6.66 -10.67 -9.01
N HIS A 112 -7.40 -11.71 -9.40
CA HIS A 112 -6.86 -13.07 -9.41
C HIS A 112 -5.65 -13.19 -10.36
N LYS A 113 -5.72 -12.58 -11.55
CA LYS A 113 -4.57 -12.48 -12.47
C LYS A 113 -3.42 -11.70 -11.83
N ALA A 114 -3.70 -10.58 -11.16
CA ALA A 114 -2.69 -9.78 -10.45
C ALA A 114 -1.97 -10.61 -9.38
N ALA A 115 -2.72 -11.36 -8.56
CA ALA A 115 -2.18 -12.24 -7.53
C ALA A 115 -1.23 -13.30 -8.10
N HIS A 116 -1.52 -13.86 -9.27
CA HIS A 116 -0.64 -14.82 -9.95
C HIS A 116 0.60 -14.17 -10.60
N LEU A 117 0.46 -12.91 -11.03
CA LEU A 117 1.55 -12.13 -11.60
C LEU A 117 2.49 -11.56 -10.54
N LEU A 118 1.99 -11.34 -9.32
CA LEU A 118 2.80 -11.04 -8.15
C LEU A 118 3.68 -12.25 -7.85
N LYS A 119 4.92 -12.17 -8.29
CA LYS A 119 5.96 -13.07 -7.82
C LYS A 119 6.57 -12.46 -6.55
N PRO A 120 7.00 -13.27 -5.57
CA PRO A 120 8.07 -12.83 -4.67
C PRO A 120 9.19 -12.29 -5.58
N PHE A 121 9.66 -11.05 -5.38
CA PHE A 121 10.64 -10.46 -6.29
C PHE A 121 11.97 -11.22 -6.27
#